data_AF-A0A958PGZ6-F1
#
_entry.id   AF-A0A958PGZ6-F1
#
_cell.length_a   1.000
_cell.length_b   1.000
_cell.length_c   1.000
_cell.angle_alpha   90.00
_cell.angle_beta   90.00
_cell.angle_gamma   90.00
#
_symmetry.space_group_name_H-M   'P 1'
#
loop_
_entity.id
_entity.type
_entity.pdbx_description
1 polymer ?
#
loop_
_entity_poly.entity_id
_entity_poly.type
_entity_poly.pdbx_seq_one_letter_code
_entity_poly.pdbx_strand_id
1 'polypeptide(L)'
;MLKSTLIFVSVLLWLAACSSSGDLLEKWSEEGQSPEAESLNSPEFQELSAALSKLGYQGVGLRYETPSVQKMLTQVFSDPKVAGRNIKLLYTGLALSYDAKQGSLTIGGTMEPMVIVEYIQKHVPRLKSKIKK
;
A
#
# COMPACT_ATOMS: atom_id res chain seq x y z
N MET A 1 -44.15 47.94 16.78
CA MET A 1 -44.72 47.72 15.43
C MET A 1 -43.53 47.72 14.47
N LEU A 2 -43.15 46.69 13.69
CA LEU A 2 -43.82 45.55 13.09
C LEU A 2 -42.99 44.27 13.32
N LYS A 3 -43.71 43.16 13.49
CA LYS A 3 -43.21 41.78 13.42
C LYS A 3 -42.77 41.50 11.97
N SER A 4 -41.61 40.89 11.76
CA SER A 4 -41.28 40.31 10.46
C SER A 4 -41.06 38.81 10.63
N THR A 5 -42.17 38.10 10.46
CA THR A 5 -42.28 36.66 10.32
C THR A 5 -42.19 36.35 8.84
N LEU A 6 -41.22 35.54 8.41
CA LEU A 6 -41.25 34.93 7.08
C LEU A 6 -40.69 33.51 7.17
N ILE A 7 -41.65 32.60 7.32
CA ILE A 7 -41.54 31.15 7.17
C ILE A 7 -41.78 30.86 5.69
N PHE A 8 -40.81 30.30 4.98
CA PHE A 8 -41.00 29.59 3.70
C PHE A 8 -39.90 28.50 3.62
N VAL A 9 -40.19 27.22 3.86
CA VAL A 9 -40.90 26.23 3.02
C VAL A 9 -39.91 25.29 2.35
N SER A 10 -40.15 23.99 2.58
CA SER A 10 -39.80 22.86 1.71
C SER A 10 -38.32 22.45 1.63
N VAL A 11 -37.85 21.69 2.63
CA VAL A 11 -36.80 20.69 2.40
C VAL A 11 -37.51 19.37 2.09
N LEU A 12 -37.51 19.06 0.80
CA LEU A 12 -38.00 17.85 0.17
C LEU A 12 -37.43 16.60 0.88
N LEU A 13 -38.31 15.88 1.57
CA LEU A 13 -38.11 14.51 2.02
C LEU A 13 -38.02 13.60 0.78
N TRP A 14 -36.81 13.19 0.39
CA TRP A 14 -36.63 12.07 -0.54
C TRP A 14 -36.71 10.76 0.25
N LEU A 15 -37.93 10.25 0.39
CA LEU A 15 -38.22 8.89 0.82
C LEU A 15 -38.19 7.97 -0.41
N ALA A 16 -37.28 7.00 -0.34
CA ALA A 16 -37.39 5.62 -0.80
C ALA A 16 -38.12 5.35 -2.14
N ALA A 17 -37.32 5.20 -3.20
CA ALA A 17 -37.64 4.27 -4.29
C ALA A 17 -36.91 2.94 -4.03
N CYS A 18 -37.52 2.09 -3.20
CA CYS A 18 -37.18 0.67 -3.13
C CYS A 18 -38.03 -0.03 -4.20
N SER A 19 -37.43 -0.34 -5.34
CA SER A 19 -38.04 -1.17 -6.38
C SER A 19 -36.94 -1.98 -7.04
N SER A 20 -36.78 -3.23 -6.61
CA SER A 20 -36.37 -4.32 -7.49
C SER A 20 -36.61 -5.63 -6.77
N SER A 21 -37.75 -6.24 -7.08
CA SER A 21 -37.94 -7.68 -6.95
C SER A 21 -37.19 -8.31 -8.12
N GLY A 22 -36.17 -9.10 -7.81
CA GLY A 22 -35.33 -9.72 -8.83
C GLY A 22 -34.33 -10.70 -8.24
N ASP A 23 -34.74 -11.53 -7.28
CA ASP A 23 -33.99 -12.71 -6.86
C ASP A 23 -34.08 -13.79 -7.95
N LEU A 24 -33.44 -13.50 -9.08
CA LEU A 24 -33.01 -14.43 -10.11
C LEU A 24 -31.50 -14.30 -10.22
N LEU A 25 -30.80 -14.73 -9.18
CA LEU A 25 -29.42 -15.14 -9.34
C LEU A 25 -29.20 -16.38 -8.50
N GLU A 26 -29.12 -17.49 -9.23
CA GLU A 26 -28.70 -18.77 -8.74
C GLU A 26 -27.54 -18.63 -7.77
N LYS A 27 -27.74 -19.29 -6.65
CA LYS A 27 -26.82 -19.50 -5.56
C LYS A 27 -25.57 -20.24 -6.07
N TRP A 28 -24.66 -19.52 -6.72
CA TRP A 28 -23.26 -19.90 -6.82
C TRP A 28 -22.62 -19.59 -5.47
N SER A 29 -23.06 -20.34 -4.45
CA SER A 29 -22.39 -20.42 -3.17
C SER A 29 -21.29 -21.48 -3.31
N GLU A 30 -20.30 -21.19 -4.15
CA GLU A 30 -18.99 -21.76 -3.92
C GLU A 30 -18.37 -20.92 -2.82
N GLU A 31 -18.25 -21.49 -1.62
CA GLU A 31 -17.29 -21.04 -0.60
C GLU A 31 -15.87 -21.20 -1.18
N GLY A 32 -15.54 -20.37 -2.16
CA GLY A 32 -14.16 -20.09 -2.52
C GLY A 32 -13.66 -19.12 -1.47
N GLN A 33 -12.94 -19.63 -0.47
CA GLN A 33 -12.02 -18.81 0.31
C GLN A 33 -11.23 -17.99 -0.70
N SER A 34 -11.51 -16.68 -0.77
CA SER A 34 -10.85 -15.85 -1.77
C SER A 34 -9.35 -15.93 -1.47
N PRO A 35 -8.50 -16.31 -2.44
CA PRO A 35 -7.04 -16.36 -2.24
C PRO A 35 -6.48 -15.01 -1.78
N GLU A 36 -7.27 -13.94 -1.90
CA GLU A 36 -6.98 -12.60 -1.41
C GLU A 36 -6.96 -12.49 0.13
N ALA A 37 -7.78 -13.26 0.84
CA ALA A 37 -7.87 -13.24 2.31
C ALA A 37 -6.72 -13.99 3.00
N GLU A 38 -6.15 -15.01 2.35
CA GLU A 38 -5.02 -15.77 2.89
C GLU A 38 -3.70 -14.98 2.81
N SER A 39 -3.50 -14.23 1.71
CA SER A 39 -2.26 -13.48 1.48
C SER A 39 -2.01 -12.36 2.50
N LEU A 40 -3.07 -11.65 2.92
CA LEU A 40 -3.00 -10.55 3.90
C LEU A 40 -2.63 -11.01 5.31
N ASN A 41 -2.90 -12.28 5.61
CA ASN A 41 -2.63 -12.89 6.92
C ASN A 41 -1.35 -13.72 6.94
N SER A 42 -0.59 -13.76 5.84
CA SER A 42 0.67 -14.48 5.81
C SER A 42 1.70 -13.83 6.77
N PRO A 43 2.45 -14.64 7.55
CA PRO A 43 3.42 -14.12 8.50
C PRO A 43 4.56 -13.37 7.78
N GLU A 44 4.96 -13.82 6.59
CA GLU A 44 5.97 -13.14 5.76
C GLU A 44 5.57 -11.73 5.35
N PHE A 45 4.33 -11.54 4.89
CA PHE A 45 3.86 -10.23 4.49
C PHE A 45 3.73 -9.29 5.69
N GLN A 46 3.28 -9.79 6.84
CA GLN A 46 3.19 -9.00 8.06
C GLN A 46 4.56 -8.54 8.55
N GLU A 47 5.55 -9.43 8.53
CA GLU A 47 6.92 -9.10 8.90
C GLU A 47 7.51 -8.04 7.97
N LEU A 48 7.34 -8.21 6.65
CA LEU A 48 7.76 -7.22 5.65
C LEU A 48 7.08 -5.87 5.87
N SER A 49 5.75 -5.88 6.04
CA SER A 49 4.96 -4.67 6.28
C SER A 49 5.43 -3.92 7.52
N ALA A 50 5.73 -4.64 8.62
CA ALA A 50 6.27 -4.07 9.84
C ALA A 50 7.68 -3.48 9.63
N ALA A 51 8.55 -4.16 8.88
CA ALA A 51 9.88 -3.65 8.55
C ALA A 51 9.81 -2.35 7.73
N LEU A 52 8.97 -2.31 6.70
CA LEU A 52 8.76 -1.12 5.87
C LEU A 52 8.15 0.04 6.67
N SER A 53 7.16 -0.25 7.51
CA SER A 53 6.49 0.74 8.35
C SER A 53 7.47 1.43 9.32
N LYS A 54 8.39 0.67 9.94
CA LYS A 54 9.45 1.22 10.81
C LYS A 54 10.36 2.21 10.09
N LEU A 55 10.57 2.02 8.78
CA LEU A 55 11.39 2.91 7.94
C LEU A 55 10.59 4.07 7.34
N GLY A 56 9.26 4.05 7.46
CA GLY A 56 8.36 5.01 6.81
C GLY A 56 8.18 4.75 5.31
N TYR A 57 8.38 3.51 4.85
CA TYR A 57 8.26 3.11 3.45
C TYR A 57 6.90 2.45 3.21
N GLN A 58 6.30 2.70 2.05
CA GLN A 58 5.02 2.11 1.66
C GLN A 58 5.22 1.06 0.56
N GLY A 59 4.86 -0.19 0.85
CA GLY A 59 4.79 -1.25 -0.15
C GLY A 59 3.54 -1.15 -1.01
N VAL A 60 3.68 -1.29 -2.32
CA VAL A 60 2.56 -1.31 -3.27
C VAL A 60 2.52 -2.67 -3.95
N GLY A 61 1.39 -3.38 -3.83
CA GLY A 61 1.19 -4.70 -4.46
C GLY A 61 1.95 -5.86 -3.79
N LEU A 62 2.78 -5.61 -2.76
CA LEU A 62 3.65 -6.62 -2.14
C LEU A 62 2.89 -7.80 -1.50
N ARG A 63 1.59 -7.64 -1.21
CA ARG A 63 0.74 -8.73 -0.70
C ARG A 63 0.56 -9.86 -1.72
N TYR A 64 0.71 -9.57 -3.01
CA TYR A 64 0.57 -10.55 -4.09
C TYR A 64 1.89 -11.23 -4.45
N GLU A 65 2.97 -10.84 -3.78
CA GLU A 65 4.27 -11.48 -3.99
C GLU A 65 4.37 -12.83 -3.30
N THR A 66 5.28 -13.66 -3.80
CA THR A 66 5.55 -14.96 -3.18
C THR A 66 6.20 -14.81 -1.80
N PRO A 67 6.02 -15.76 -0.87
CA PRO A 67 6.67 -15.72 0.44
C PRO A 67 8.20 -15.61 0.38
N SER A 68 8.84 -16.18 -0.65
CA SER A 68 10.29 -16.09 -0.82
C SER A 68 10.75 -14.68 -1.18
N VAL A 69 10.02 -14.00 -2.06
CA VAL A 69 10.25 -12.58 -2.37
C VAL A 69 10.03 -11.72 -1.14
N GLN A 70 8.94 -11.95 -0.39
CA GLN A 70 8.66 -11.20 0.83
C GLN A 70 9.78 -11.38 1.88
N LYS A 71 10.26 -12.61 2.10
CA LYS A 71 11.41 -12.88 2.99
C LYS A 71 12.68 -12.18 2.54
N MET A 72 12.99 -12.23 1.24
CA MET A 72 14.15 -11.51 0.67
C MET A 72 14.03 -10.00 0.92
N LEU A 73 12.85 -9.41 0.67
CA LEU A 73 12.61 -8.00 0.91
C LEU A 73 12.76 -7.66 2.41
N THR A 74 12.24 -8.49 3.31
CA THR A 74 12.43 -8.31 4.75
C THR A 74 13.91 -8.28 5.12
N GLN A 75 14.73 -9.17 4.55
CA GLN A 75 16.19 -9.16 4.77
C GLN A 75 16.83 -7.86 4.28
N VAL A 76 16.48 -7.38 3.09
CA VAL A 76 16.98 -6.11 2.53
C VAL A 76 16.61 -4.93 3.43
N PHE A 77 15.34 -4.81 3.82
CA PHE A 77 14.85 -3.68 4.60
C PHE A 77 15.14 -3.80 6.11
N SER A 78 15.66 -4.93 6.57
CA SER A 78 16.22 -5.04 7.93
C SER A 78 17.68 -4.58 7.99
N ASP A 79 18.35 -4.38 6.86
CA ASP A 79 19.74 -3.91 6.84
C ASP A 79 19.81 -2.41 7.22
N PRO A 80 20.63 -2.02 8.21
CA PRO A 80 20.76 -0.63 8.65
C PRO A 80 21.24 0.33 7.55
N LYS A 81 21.88 -0.17 6.49
CA LYS A 81 22.35 0.62 5.34
C LYS A 81 21.22 1.19 4.49
N VAL A 82 20.06 0.55 4.53
CA VAL A 82 18.84 0.93 3.81
C VAL A 82 18.04 1.97 4.59
N ALA A 83 18.25 2.09 5.90
CA ALA A 83 17.57 3.09 6.71
C ALA A 83 17.89 4.53 6.30
N GLY A 84 16.89 5.42 6.42
CA GLY A 84 17.05 6.86 6.13
C GLY A 84 17.24 7.20 4.65
N ARG A 85 16.96 6.26 3.75
CA ARG A 85 16.93 6.49 2.29
C ARG A 85 15.61 7.13 1.88
N ASN A 86 15.63 7.92 0.82
CA ASN A 86 14.45 8.58 0.25
C ASN A 86 13.60 7.60 -0.58
N ILE A 87 13.06 6.60 0.09
CA ILE A 87 12.12 5.63 -0.48
C ILE A 87 10.76 5.97 0.11
N LYS A 88 9.79 6.29 -0.74
CA LYS A 88 8.40 6.51 -0.34
C LYS A 88 7.57 5.29 -0.72
N LEU A 89 7.75 4.84 -1.97
CA LEU A 89 7.00 3.74 -2.55
C LEU A 89 7.96 2.63 -2.92
N LEU A 90 7.58 1.40 -2.58
CA LEU A 90 8.30 0.18 -2.92
C LEU A 90 7.42 -0.70 -3.80
N TYR A 91 7.97 -1.09 -4.94
CA TYR A 91 7.36 -1.99 -5.91
C TYR A 91 8.27 -3.20 -6.15
N THR A 92 7.67 -4.26 -6.67
CA THR A 92 8.37 -5.36 -7.32
C THR A 92 8.25 -5.24 -8.84
N GLY A 93 9.21 -5.77 -9.58
CA GLY A 93 9.20 -5.71 -11.04
C GLY A 93 10.29 -6.57 -11.69
N LEU A 94 10.65 -6.25 -12.93
CA LEU A 94 11.60 -7.05 -13.70
C LEU A 94 13.07 -6.67 -13.44
N ALA A 95 13.34 -5.47 -12.93
CA ALA A 95 14.69 -4.95 -12.74
C ALA A 95 14.78 -3.97 -11.57
N LEU A 96 16.00 -3.76 -11.07
CA LEU A 96 16.31 -2.72 -10.08
C LEU A 96 16.25 -1.34 -10.73
N SER A 97 15.35 -0.49 -10.24
CA SER A 97 15.25 0.90 -10.70
C SER A 97 14.79 1.83 -9.58
N TYR A 98 15.21 3.09 -9.65
CA TYR A 98 14.81 4.13 -8.71
C TYR A 98 14.41 5.40 -9.46
N ASP A 99 13.20 5.91 -9.20
CA ASP A 99 12.75 7.22 -9.67
C ASP A 99 12.86 8.24 -8.54
N ALA A 100 13.84 9.13 -8.66
CA ALA A 100 14.11 10.18 -7.68
C ALA A 100 12.98 11.23 -7.57
N LYS A 101 12.20 11.46 -8.63
CA LYS A 101 11.10 12.44 -8.61
C LYS A 101 9.96 11.97 -7.73
N GLN A 102 9.61 10.69 -7.85
CA GLN A 102 8.53 10.08 -7.06
C GLN A 102 9.05 9.51 -5.73
N GLY A 103 10.34 9.24 -5.62
CA GLY A 103 10.91 8.50 -4.50
C GLY A 103 10.46 7.05 -4.52
N SER A 104 10.27 6.46 -5.71
CA SER A 104 9.84 5.07 -5.86
C SER A 104 11.03 4.16 -6.18
N LEU A 105 11.10 3.03 -5.49
CA LEU A 105 12.07 1.97 -5.71
C LEU A 105 11.34 0.75 -6.26
N THR A 106 11.82 0.20 -7.36
CA THR A 106 11.39 -1.09 -7.89
C THR A 106 12.49 -2.12 -7.66
N ILE A 107 12.15 -3.24 -7.02
CA ILE A 107 13.05 -4.36 -6.81
C ILE A 107 12.68 -5.51 -7.74
N GLY A 108 13.64 -5.99 -8.52
CA GLY A 108 13.40 -7.00 -9.54
C GLY A 108 14.67 -7.48 -10.21
N GLY A 109 14.61 -8.62 -10.89
CA GLY A 109 15.72 -9.15 -11.69
C GLY A 109 16.86 -9.79 -10.90
N THR A 110 16.82 -9.74 -9.55
CA THR A 110 17.73 -10.47 -8.67
C THR A 110 17.01 -10.86 -7.37
N MET A 111 17.41 -12.00 -6.80
CA MET A 111 16.97 -12.49 -5.49
C MET A 111 18.08 -12.35 -4.43
N GLU A 112 19.22 -11.76 -4.79
CA GLU A 112 20.37 -11.62 -3.90
C GLU A 112 20.25 -10.34 -3.05
N PRO A 113 20.01 -10.43 -1.72
CA PRO A 113 19.75 -9.26 -0.88
C PRO A 113 20.89 -8.23 -0.92
N MET A 114 22.13 -8.69 -0.93
CA MET A 114 23.31 -7.82 -0.89
C MET A 114 23.41 -6.92 -2.13
N VAL A 115 23.11 -7.46 -3.31
CA VAL A 115 23.09 -6.68 -4.57
C VAL A 115 22.05 -5.57 -4.49
N ILE A 116 20.90 -5.85 -3.90
CA ILE A 116 19.80 -4.89 -3.73
C ILE A 116 20.20 -3.80 -2.73
N VAL A 117 20.79 -4.18 -1.59
CA VAL A 117 21.28 -3.23 -0.59
C VAL A 117 22.33 -2.30 -1.20
N GLU A 118 23.32 -2.84 -1.93
CA GLU A 118 24.35 -2.06 -2.60
C GLU A 118 23.76 -1.10 -3.64
N TYR A 119 22.78 -1.57 -4.42
CA TYR A 119 22.04 -0.73 -5.37
C TYR A 119 21.38 0.45 -4.65
N ILE A 120 20.63 0.18 -3.57
CA ILE A 120 19.96 1.21 -2.76
C ILE A 120 20.98 2.20 -2.24
N GLN A 121 22.10 1.73 -1.71
CA GLN A 121 23.12 2.60 -1.15
C GLN A 121 23.70 3.57 -2.17
N LYS A 122 23.91 3.10 -3.40
CA LYS A 122 24.54 3.84 -4.49
C LYS A 122 23.59 4.80 -5.21
N HIS A 123 22.33 4.40 -5.41
CA HIS A 123 21.40 5.13 -6.28
C HIS A 123 20.30 5.88 -5.53
N VAL A 124 19.97 5.46 -4.30
CA VAL A 124 18.91 6.09 -3.52
C VAL A 124 19.52 7.14 -2.58
N PRO A 125 19.18 8.44 -2.74
CA PRO A 125 19.71 9.48 -1.90
C PRO A 125 19.19 9.34 -0.46
N ARG A 126 19.97 9.82 0.50
CA ARG A 126 19.51 9.92 1.89
C ARG A 126 18.43 10.99 2.00
N LEU A 127 17.48 10.78 2.91
CA LEU A 127 16.53 11.81 3.31
C LEU A 127 17.32 13.03 3.81
N LYS A 128 17.04 14.19 3.23
CA LYS A 128 17.61 15.45 3.74
C LYS A 128 17.03 15.65 5.14
N SER A 129 17.88 15.49 6.16
CA SER A 129 17.53 15.91 7.52
C SER A 129 17.24 17.40 7.45
N LYS A 130 15.96 17.78 7.62
CA LYS A 130 15.60 19.18 7.84
C LYS A 130 16.09 19.53 9.24
N ILE A 131 17.37 19.87 9.36
CA ILE A 131 17.87 20.56 10.54
C ILE A 131 17.15 21.91 10.52
N LYS A 132 16.05 22.02 11.28
CA LYS A 132 15.48 23.32 11.67
C LYS A 132 16.57 23.99 12.50
N LYS A 133 17.27 24.96 11.91
CA LYS A 133 18.02 25.97 12.66
C LYS A 133 17.05 26.89 13.39
#